data_AF-A0A852YWU4-F1
#
_entry.id   AF-A0A852YWU4-F1
#
_cell.length_a   1.000
_cell.length_b   1.000
_cell.length_c   1.000
_cell.angle_alpha   90.00
_cell.angle_beta   90.00
_cell.angle_gamma   90.00
#
_symmetry.space_group_name_H-M   'P 1'
#
loop_
_entity.id
_entity.type
_entity.pdbx_description
1 polymer ?
#
loop_
_entity_poly.entity_id
_entity_poly.type
_entity_poly.pdbx_seq_one_letter_code
_entity_poly.pdbx_strand_id
1 'polypeptide(L)'
;MTGPEHFKTAQRLLTEASEQNDPESERTYLARAQVHATLAQTAATAQAGGPIFNEDGEFVIGGMTEPQEAAWKTVLDSDETEAE
;
A
#
# COMPACT_ATOMS: atom_id res chain seq x y z
N MET A 1 -4.04 -10.89 0.10
CA MET A 1 -4.04 -9.46 0.45
C MET A 1 -3.72 -8.64 -0.79
N THR A 2 -4.34 -7.48 -0.95
CA THR A 2 -4.09 -6.49 -2.02
C THR A 2 -3.04 -5.47 -1.57
N GLY A 3 -2.56 -4.62 -2.49
CA GLY A 3 -1.66 -3.50 -2.16
C GLY A 3 -2.19 -2.61 -1.03
N PRO A 4 -3.44 -2.10 -1.13
CA PRO A 4 -4.09 -1.35 -0.05
C PRO A 4 -4.14 -2.09 1.30
N GLU A 5 -4.46 -3.39 1.31
CA GLU A 5 -4.51 -4.18 2.54
C GLU A 5 -3.13 -4.34 3.18
N HIS A 6 -2.08 -4.51 2.36
CA HIS A 6 -0.71 -4.51 2.84
C HIS A 6 -0.32 -3.16 3.43
N PHE A 7 -0.69 -2.05 2.78
CA PHE A 7 -0.45 -0.71 3.30
C PHE A 7 -1.11 -0.50 4.67
N LYS A 8 -2.42 -0.78 4.79
CA LYS A 8 -3.15 -0.67 6.06
C LYS A 8 -2.53 -1.53 7.17
N THR A 9 -2.10 -2.74 6.83
CA THR A 9 -1.42 -3.63 7.79
C THR A 9 -0.06 -3.08 8.21
N ALA A 10 0.70 -2.47 7.29
CA ALA A 10 1.97 -1.83 7.61
C ALA A 10 1.79 -0.68 8.61
N GLN A 11 0.79 0.20 8.39
CA GLN A 11 0.48 1.29 9.31
C GLN A 11 0.11 0.78 10.70
N ARG A 12 -0.79 -0.21 10.77
CA ARG A 12 -1.16 -0.83 12.05
C ARG A 12 0.03 -1.42 12.79
N LEU A 13 0.90 -2.17 12.10
CA LEU A 13 2.09 -2.77 12.70
C LEU A 13 3.09 -1.71 13.18
N LEU A 14 3.18 -0.57 12.48
CA LEU A 14 4.03 0.55 12.89
C LEU A 14 3.51 1.20 14.18
N THR A 15 2.19 1.41 14.30
CA THR A 15 1.56 1.87 15.54
C THR A 15 1.80 0.87 16.67
N GLU A 16 1.51 -0.41 16.44
CA GLU A 16 1.70 -1.48 17.42
C GLU A 16 3.17 -1.60 17.86
N ALA A 17 4.14 -1.32 16.97
CA ALA A 17 5.57 -1.32 17.34
C ALA A 17 5.87 -0.30 18.44
N SER A 18 5.30 0.90 18.36
CA SER A 18 5.50 1.97 19.34
C SER A 18 4.88 1.68 20.71
N GLU A 19 3.94 0.73 20.77
CA GLU A 19 3.28 0.29 22.00
C GLU A 19 4.02 -0.87 22.69
N GLN A 20 5.05 -1.44 22.04
CA GLN A 20 5.80 -2.54 22.62
C GLN A 20 6.73 -2.05 23.74
N ASN A 21 6.69 -2.75 24.87
CA ASN A 21 7.57 -2.49 26.01
C ASN A 21 8.89 -3.29 25.96
N ASP A 22 9.00 -4.21 24.99
CA ASP A 22 10.15 -5.08 24.79
C ASP A 22 10.85 -4.76 23.45
N PRO A 23 12.16 -4.46 23.44
CA PRO A 23 12.87 -4.07 22.22
C PRO A 23 12.91 -5.14 21.13
N GLU A 24 12.92 -6.43 21.48
CA GLU A 24 12.91 -7.51 20.48
C GLU A 24 11.54 -7.62 19.79
N SER A 25 10.47 -7.44 20.58
CA SER A 25 9.10 -7.35 20.08
C SER A 25 8.94 -6.14 19.17
N GLU A 26 9.36 -4.95 19.61
CA GLU A 26 9.37 -3.72 18.78
C GLU A 26 10.04 -3.96 17.42
N ARG A 27 11.27 -4.51 17.42
CA ARG A 27 12.01 -4.83 16.18
C ARG A 27 11.24 -5.80 15.29
N THR A 28 10.57 -6.79 15.88
CA THR A 28 9.77 -7.76 15.13
C THR A 28 8.58 -7.10 14.43
N TYR A 29 7.88 -6.21 15.13
CA TYR A 29 6.76 -5.45 14.55
C TYR A 29 7.24 -4.51 13.43
N LEU A 30 8.34 -3.79 13.64
CA LEU A 30 8.95 -2.93 12.61
C LEU A 30 9.36 -3.71 11.36
N ALA A 31 10.01 -4.87 11.53
CA ALA A 31 10.39 -5.72 10.40
C ALA A 31 9.17 -6.19 9.61
N ARG A 32 8.09 -6.58 10.29
CA ARG A 32 6.83 -6.96 9.63
C ARG A 32 6.19 -5.78 8.92
N ALA A 33 6.13 -4.60 9.55
CA ALA A 33 5.62 -3.38 8.94
C ALA A 33 6.35 -3.07 7.63
N GLN A 34 7.69 -3.17 7.63
CA GLN A 34 8.51 -2.94 6.45
C GLN A 34 8.23 -3.94 5.31
N VAL A 35 8.05 -5.22 5.63
CA VAL A 35 7.66 -6.23 4.63
C VAL A 35 6.33 -5.86 3.98
N HIS A 36 5.32 -5.52 4.78
CA HIS A 36 4.01 -5.12 4.28
C HIS A 36 4.08 -3.83 3.45
N ALA A 37 4.85 -2.83 3.88
CA ALA A 37 5.06 -1.61 3.11
C ALA A 37 5.71 -1.89 1.73
N THR A 38 6.69 -2.79 1.69
CA THR A 38 7.36 -3.18 0.43
C THR A 38 6.40 -3.90 -0.52
N LEU A 39 5.55 -4.78 0.00
CA LEU A 39 4.52 -5.46 -0.80
C LEU A 39 3.47 -4.48 -1.33
N ALA A 40 3.06 -3.51 -0.52
CA ALA A 40 2.17 -2.44 -0.94
C ALA A 40 2.78 -1.58 -2.06
N GLN A 41 4.05 -1.17 -1.89
CA GLN A 41 4.79 -0.40 -2.91
C GLN A 41 4.93 -1.19 -4.21
N THR A 42 5.24 -2.49 -4.13
CA THR A 42 5.36 -3.35 -5.31
C THR A 42 4.03 -3.47 -6.04
N ALA A 43 2.93 -3.63 -5.31
CA ALA A 43 1.59 -3.67 -5.88
C ALA A 43 1.22 -2.35 -6.55
N ALA A 44 1.45 -1.21 -5.90
CA ALA A 44 1.20 0.11 -6.48
C ALA A 44 2.01 0.33 -7.77
N THR A 45 3.28 -0.10 -7.77
CA THR A 45 4.15 -0.01 -8.95
C THR A 45 3.64 -0.88 -10.09
N ALA A 46 3.21 -2.11 -9.79
CA ALA A 46 2.64 -3.00 -10.80
C ALA A 46 1.31 -2.47 -11.38
N GLN A 47 0.50 -1.82 -10.54
CA GLN A 47 -0.81 -1.28 -10.93
C GLN A 47 -0.73 0.08 -11.64
N ALA A 48 0.30 0.88 -11.36
CA ALA A 48 0.60 2.09 -12.12
C ALA A 48 0.94 1.80 -13.59
N GLY A 49 1.14 0.52 -13.93
CA GLY A 49 1.40 0.03 -15.26
C GLY A 49 2.80 0.39 -15.77
N GLY A 50 3.14 -0.23 -16.89
CA GLY A 50 4.31 0.13 -17.69
C GLY A 50 3.86 0.74 -19.02
N PRO A 51 4.81 1.10 -19.88
CA PRO A 51 4.55 1.34 -21.29
C PRO A 51 3.65 0.24 -21.86
N ILE A 52 2.45 0.60 -22.34
CA ILE A 52 1.65 -0.30 -23.16
C ILE A 52 1.62 0.27 -24.56
N PHE A 53 1.73 -0.58 -25.56
CA PHE A 53 1.41 -0.20 -26.93
C PHE A 53 -0.05 -0.58 -27.17
N ASN A 54 -0.86 0.35 -27.66
CA ASN A 54 -2.22 0.04 -28.09
C ASN A 54 -2.19 -0.79 -29.40
N GLU A 55 -3.37 -1.18 -29.91
CA GLU A 55 -3.49 -1.96 -31.16
C GLU A 55 -2.87 -1.24 -32.38
N ASP A 56 -2.76 0.09 -32.30
CA ASP A 56 -2.15 0.95 -33.32
C ASP A 56 -0.62 1.11 -33.14
N GLY A 57 -0.03 0.50 -32.12
CA GLY A 57 1.40 0.60 -31.82
C GLY A 57 1.83 1.92 -31.18
N GLU A 58 0.90 2.75 -30.71
CA GLU A 58 1.19 3.98 -29.98
C GLU A 58 1.48 3.70 -28.51
N PHE A 59 2.48 4.41 -27.97
CA PHE A 59 2.81 4.36 -26.56
C PHE A 59 1.69 5.04 -25.75
N VAL A 60 1.05 4.26 -24.88
CA VAL A 60 0.09 4.73 -23.89
C VAL A 60 0.56 4.33 -22.49
N ILE A 61 0.40 5.24 -21.52
CA ILE A 61 0.62 4.91 -20.12
C ILE A 61 -0.64 4.23 -19.61
N GLY A 62 -0.56 2.93 -19.35
CA GLY A 62 -1.63 2.20 -18.69
C GLY A 62 -1.69 2.59 -17.23
N GLY A 63 -2.66 3.41 -16.85
CA GLY A 63 -2.90 3.75 -15.45
C GLY A 63 -3.56 2.62 -14.66
N MET A 64 -3.73 2.85 -13.36
CA MET A 64 -4.59 2.03 -12.51
C MET A 64 -6.00 1.92 -13.10
N THR A 65 -6.61 0.74 -12.96
CA THR A 65 -8.03 0.57 -13.28
C THR A 65 -8.91 1.26 -12.24
N GLU A 66 -10.14 1.65 -12.60
CA GLU A 66 -11.09 2.26 -11.64
C GLU A 66 -11.25 1.45 -10.33
N PRO A 67 -11.36 0.10 -10.35
CA PRO A 67 -11.40 -0.68 -9.11
C PRO A 67 -10.12 -0.61 -8.27
N GLN A 68 -8.95 -0.53 -8.91
CA GLN A 68 -7.67 -0.41 -8.21
C GLN A 68 -7.57 0.98 -7.55
N GLU A 69 -7.93 2.03 -8.28
CA GLU A 69 -7.97 3.39 -7.74
C GLU A 69 -8.94 3.52 -6.56
N ALA A 70 -10.15 2.97 -6.68
CA ALA A 70 -11.13 2.97 -5.60
C ALA A 70 -10.59 2.25 -4.35
N ALA A 71 -9.93 1.11 -4.51
CA ALA A 71 -9.34 0.38 -3.40
C ALA A 71 -8.25 1.18 -2.66
N TRP A 72 -7.39 1.92 -3.39
CA TRP A 72 -6.41 2.80 -2.76
C TRP A 72 -7.05 4.00 -2.06
N LYS A 73 -8.08 4.63 -2.66
CA LYS A 73 -8.81 5.73 -2.00
C LYS A 73 -9.38 5.30 -0.64
N THR A 74 -9.96 4.10 -0.54
CA THR A 74 -10.54 3.65 0.74
C THR A 74 -9.54 3.60 1.89
N VAL A 75 -8.27 3.28 1.64
CA VAL A 75 -7.25 3.19 2.70
C VAL A 75 -6.54 4.52 2.98
N LEU A 76 -6.61 5.47 2.04
CA LEU A 76 -6.04 6.81 2.20
C LEU A 76 -7.04 7.75 2.91
N ASP A 77 -8.32 7.68 2.54
CA ASP A 77 -9.37 8.55 3.09
C ASP A 77 -9.83 8.11 4.49
N SER A 78 -9.52 6.86 4.89
CA SER A 78 -9.86 6.35 6.24
C SER A 78 -9.21 7.16 7.37
N ASP A 79 -8.08 7.84 7.13
CA ASP A 79 -7.41 8.68 8.13
C ASP A 79 -8.02 10.09 8.25
N GLU A 80 -8.77 10.59 7.25
CA GLU A 80 -9.41 11.92 7.33
C GLU A 80 -10.72 11.90 8.13
N THR A 81 -11.40 10.75 8.21
CA THR A 81 -12.71 10.65 8.89
C THR A 81 -12.64 10.45 10.41
N GLU A 82 -11.45 10.28 11.00
CA GLU A 82 -11.29 10.17 12.47
C GLU A 82 -10.88 11.51 13.14
N ALA A 83 -10.91 12.63 12.40
CA ALA A 83 -10.54 13.97 12.87
C ALA A 83 -11.72 14.97 12.89
N GLU A 84 -12.89 14.60 13.43
CA GLU A 84 -13.98 15.53 13.81
C GLU A 84 -14.53 15.26 15.22
#